data_AF-X0VP08-F1
#
_entry.id   AF-X0VP08-F1
#
_cell.length_a   1.000
_cell.length_b   1.000
_cell.length_c   1.000
_cell.angle_alpha   90.00
_cell.angle_beta   90.00
_cell.angle_gamma   90.00
#
_symmetry.space_group_name_H-M   'P 1'
#
loop_
_entity.id
_entity.type
_entity.pdbx_description
1 polymer ?
#
loop_
_entity_poly.entity_id
_entity_poly.type
_entity_poly.pdbx_seq_one_letter_code
_entity_poly.pdbx_strand_id
1 'polypeptide(L)'
;MKIRGGFVSNSSSSSFLIYGVFFDDGEIEKLLNISDEDQESEDFDIWEIIEVKLEKSDFEYYHPEGFEGWYIGQSWSDVGDDETGRQFKENIEKELKSMFGDDIKFSTLSEAYYS
;
A
#
# COMPACT_ATOMS: atom_id res chain seq x y z
N MET A 1 6.91 -20.33 44.35
CA MET A 1 7.24 -19.71 43.05
C MET A 1 6.06 -20.00 42.11
N LYS A 2 5.26 -18.99 41.74
CA LYS A 2 4.09 -19.16 40.86
C LYS A 2 4.58 -19.13 39.42
N ILE A 3 4.41 -20.22 38.68
CA ILE A 3 4.66 -20.27 37.24
C ILE A 3 3.60 -19.38 36.58
N ARG A 4 4.02 -18.26 36.00
CA ARG A 4 3.18 -17.50 35.05
C ARG A 4 3.24 -18.29 33.75
N GLY A 5 2.16 -19.00 33.44
CA GLY A 5 2.02 -19.68 32.15
C GLY A 5 2.11 -18.63 31.06
N GLY A 6 3.22 -18.65 30.32
CA GLY A 6 3.40 -17.80 29.15
C GLY A 6 2.29 -18.11 28.15
N PHE A 7 1.36 -17.18 27.99
CA PHE A 7 0.65 -17.06 26.74
C PHE A 7 1.62 -16.45 25.74
N VAL A 8 2.41 -17.31 25.10
CA VAL A 8 2.87 -17.03 23.75
C VAL A 8 1.94 -17.85 22.87
N SER A 9 0.78 -17.29 22.54
CA SER A 9 0.04 -17.82 21.40
C SER A 9 0.88 -17.49 20.18
N ASN A 10 1.60 -18.48 19.69
CA ASN A 10 2.15 -18.44 18.35
C ASN A 10 0.95 -18.55 17.37
N SER A 11 0.19 -17.47 17.26
CA SER A 11 -0.66 -17.18 16.12
C SER A 11 0.28 -16.40 15.21
N SER A 12 0.77 -17.04 14.16
CA SER A 12 1.48 -16.36 13.08
C SER A 12 0.44 -15.55 12.29
N SER A 13 -0.11 -14.53 12.94
CA SER A 13 -1.01 -13.58 12.31
C SER A 13 -0.15 -12.52 11.65
N SER A 14 -0.04 -12.58 10.33
CA SER A 14 0.49 -11.45 9.57
C SER A 14 -0.60 -10.38 9.58
N SER A 15 -0.32 -9.26 10.23
CA SER A 15 -1.19 -8.08 10.16
C SER A 15 -0.50 -7.01 9.33
N PHE A 16 -1.23 -6.47 8.36
CA PHE A 16 -0.76 -5.43 7.47
C PHE A 16 -1.46 -4.12 7.83
N LEU A 17 -0.70 -3.04 8.00
CA LEU A 17 -1.25 -1.73 8.36
C LEU A 17 -0.53 -0.63 7.56
N ILE A 18 -1.12 -0.25 6.43
CA ILE A 18 -0.57 0.77 5.53
C ILE A 18 -1.39 2.05 5.61
N TYR A 19 -0.73 3.20 5.61
CA TYR A 19 -1.34 4.48 5.24
C TYR A 19 -0.97 4.85 3.81
N GLY A 20 -1.97 5.16 2.99
CA GLY A 20 -1.75 5.44 1.58
C GLY A 20 -3.04 5.67 0.82
N VAL A 21 -3.03 5.30 -0.45
CA VAL A 21 -4.14 5.45 -1.39
C VAL A 21 -4.55 4.08 -1.91
N PHE A 22 -5.85 3.92 -2.14
CA PHE A 22 -6.39 2.81 -2.92
C PHE A 22 -6.68 3.33 -4.33
N PHE A 23 -6.24 2.59 -5.33
CA PHE A 23 -6.62 2.80 -6.72
C PHE A 23 -7.30 1.55 -7.25
N ASP A 24 -8.46 1.71 -7.88
CA ASP A 24 -8.96 0.62 -8.73
C ASP A 24 -8.10 0.48 -10.00
N ASP A 25 -8.18 -0.67 -10.66
CA ASP A 25 -7.36 -0.93 -11.86
C ASP A 25 -7.56 0.14 -12.95
N GLY A 26 -8.79 0.64 -13.11
CA GLY A 26 -9.12 1.69 -14.07
C GLY A 26 -8.60 3.09 -13.68
N GLU A 27 -8.44 3.38 -12.40
CA GLU A 27 -7.76 4.58 -11.90
C GLU A 27 -6.26 4.51 -12.16
N ILE A 28 -5.63 3.35 -11.92
CA ILE A 28 -4.21 3.13 -12.25
C ILE A 28 -3.98 3.29 -13.74
N GLU A 29 -4.84 2.71 -14.58
CA GLU A 29 -4.74 2.84 -16.03
C GLU A 29 -4.71 4.31 -16.49
N LYS A 30 -5.62 5.12 -15.94
CA LYS A 30 -5.70 6.56 -16.23
C LYS A 30 -4.49 7.32 -15.72
N LEU A 31 -4.01 7.01 -14.51
CA LEU A 31 -2.86 7.68 -13.88
C LEU A 31 -1.54 7.41 -14.60
N LEU A 32 -1.46 6.28 -15.28
CA LEU A 32 -0.31 5.87 -16.08
C LEU A 32 -0.42 6.33 -17.54
N ASN A 33 -1.55 6.93 -17.93
CA ASN A 33 -1.84 7.40 -19.29
C ASN A 33 -1.61 6.28 -20.34
N ILE A 34 -2.00 5.06 -19.97
CA ILE A 34 -1.95 3.89 -20.83
C ILE A 34 -3.02 4.08 -21.91
N SER A 35 -2.65 3.85 -23.16
CA SER A 35 -3.59 3.97 -24.26
C SER A 35 -4.47 2.73 -24.38
N ASP A 36 -5.66 2.85 -24.97
CA ASP A 36 -6.53 1.70 -25.23
C ASP A 36 -5.82 0.61 -26.08
N GLU A 37 -4.82 0.99 -26.89
CA GLU A 37 -3.99 0.05 -27.68
C GLU A 37 -3.03 -0.78 -26.80
N ASP A 38 -2.55 -0.22 -25.69
CA ASP A 38 -1.66 -0.92 -24.74
C ASP A 38 -2.46 -1.93 -23.89
N GLN A 39 -3.74 -1.62 -23.59
CA GLN A 39 -4.65 -2.49 -22.84
C GLN A 39 -5.04 -3.78 -23.58
N GLU A 40 -5.08 -3.74 -24.92
CA GLU A 40 -5.37 -4.93 -25.73
C GLU A 40 -4.16 -5.87 -25.90
N SER A 41 -2.98 -5.48 -25.40
CA SER A 41 -1.82 -6.37 -25.41
C SER A 41 -1.93 -7.44 -24.32
N GLU A 42 -1.72 -8.71 -24.69
CA GLU A 42 -1.67 -9.84 -23.74
C GLU A 42 -0.51 -9.71 -22.73
N ASP A 43 0.40 -8.75 -22.94
CA ASP A 43 1.60 -8.50 -22.14
C ASP A 43 1.42 -7.34 -21.14
N PHE A 44 0.23 -6.75 -21.02
CA PHE A 44 -0.02 -5.63 -20.14
C PHE A 44 -0.16 -6.07 -18.67
N ASP A 45 0.94 -5.99 -17.90
CA ASP A 45 0.93 -6.35 -16.47
C ASP A 45 0.98 -5.10 -15.57
N ILE A 46 -0.14 -4.79 -14.93
CA ILE A 46 -0.26 -3.70 -13.95
C ILE A 46 0.77 -3.86 -12.82
N TRP A 47 1.12 -5.10 -12.44
CA TRP A 47 2.16 -5.39 -11.45
C TRP A 47 3.50 -4.75 -11.83
N GLU A 48 3.96 -4.99 -13.07
CA GLU A 48 5.28 -4.53 -13.53
C GLU A 48 5.34 -3.00 -13.56
N ILE A 49 4.24 -2.33 -13.93
CA ILE A 49 4.23 -0.88 -14.01
C ILE A 49 4.24 -0.22 -12.62
N ILE A 50 3.46 -0.77 -11.69
CA ILE A 50 3.50 -0.32 -10.29
C ILE A 50 4.92 -0.52 -9.74
N GLU A 51 5.52 -1.69 -9.97
CA GLU A 51 6.89 -1.98 -9.51
C GLU A 51 7.89 -0.97 -10.09
N VAL A 52 7.85 -0.69 -11.40
CA VAL A 52 8.75 0.30 -12.04
C VAL A 52 8.51 1.73 -11.53
N LYS A 53 7.26 2.15 -11.31
CA LYS A 53 6.97 3.48 -10.76
C LYS A 53 7.44 3.61 -9.31
N LEU A 54 7.34 2.53 -8.54
CA LEU A 54 7.68 2.52 -7.12
C LEU A 54 9.13 2.12 -6.85
N GLU A 55 9.90 1.65 -7.85
CA GLU A 55 11.30 1.19 -7.73
C GLU A 55 12.22 2.21 -7.04
N LYS A 56 11.88 3.50 -7.14
CA LYS A 56 12.65 4.62 -6.56
C LYS A 56 12.02 5.24 -5.32
N SER A 57 10.98 4.61 -4.77
CA SER A 57 10.24 5.10 -3.62
C SER A 57 10.32 4.12 -2.46
N ASP A 58 10.16 4.63 -1.25
CA ASP A 58 10.02 3.82 -0.03
C ASP A 58 8.55 3.37 0.17
N PHE A 59 7.75 3.34 -0.91
CA PHE A 59 6.36 2.91 -0.84
C PHE A 59 6.24 1.41 -1.05
N GLU A 60 5.43 0.81 -0.19
CA GLU A 60 4.92 -0.53 -0.35
C GLU A 60 3.64 -0.51 -1.17
N TYR A 61 3.33 -1.64 -1.80
CA TYR A 61 2.08 -1.84 -2.48
C TYR A 61 1.48 -3.20 -2.13
N TYR A 62 0.15 -3.27 -2.16
CA TYR A 62 -0.61 -4.43 -1.75
C TYR A 62 -1.85 -4.60 -2.61
N HIS A 63 -2.04 -5.80 -3.15
CA HIS A 63 -3.22 -6.17 -3.93
C HIS A 63 -4.08 -7.14 -3.09
N PRO A 64 -5.22 -6.68 -2.53
CA PRO A 64 -6.07 -7.53 -1.70
C PRO A 64 -6.70 -8.66 -2.50
N GLU A 65 -6.72 -9.88 -1.94
CA GLU A 65 -7.40 -11.00 -2.60
C GLU A 65 -8.90 -10.69 -2.77
N GLY A 66 -9.39 -10.78 -4.01
CA GLY A 66 -10.81 -10.58 -4.32
C GLY A 66 -11.23 -9.12 -4.49
N PHE A 67 -10.28 -8.19 -4.57
CA PHE A 67 -10.51 -6.79 -4.96
C PHE A 67 -9.82 -6.50 -6.29
N GLU A 68 -10.42 -5.63 -7.11
CA GLU A 68 -9.86 -5.13 -8.37
C GLU A 68 -9.18 -3.79 -8.09
N GLY A 69 -7.99 -3.85 -7.48
CA GLY A 69 -7.25 -2.64 -7.16
C GLY A 69 -6.12 -2.80 -6.16
N TRP A 70 -5.44 -1.69 -5.94
CA TRP A 70 -4.12 -1.65 -5.35
C TRP A 70 -4.05 -0.61 -4.24
N TYR A 71 -3.48 -1.01 -3.13
CA TYR A 71 -3.05 -0.09 -2.09
C TYR A 71 -1.60 0.27 -2.32
N ILE A 72 -1.29 1.56 -2.30
CA ILE A 72 0.07 2.09 -2.39
C ILE A 72 0.27 3.04 -1.22
N GLY A 73 1.30 2.81 -0.41
CA GLY A 73 1.55 3.60 0.79
C GLY A 73 2.72 3.09 1.62
N GLN A 74 2.80 3.52 2.88
CA GLN A 74 3.83 3.09 3.81
C GLN A 74 3.23 2.41 5.03
N SER A 75 3.96 1.44 5.56
CA SER A 75 3.58 0.75 6.78
C SER A 75 3.73 1.69 7.98
N TRP A 76 2.76 1.63 8.89
CA TRP A 76 2.86 2.35 10.16
C TRP A 76 4.05 1.89 11.03
N SER A 77 4.64 0.74 10.73
CA SER A 77 5.89 0.30 11.37
C SER A 77 7.09 1.17 11.03
N ASP A 78 7.00 1.95 9.95
CA ASP A 78 8.13 2.71 9.41
C ASP A 78 8.11 4.16 9.88
N VAL A 79 7.13 4.53 10.71
CA VAL A 79 7.13 5.79 11.47
C VAL A 79 8.44 5.89 12.25
N GLY A 80 9.18 6.97 12.01
CA GLY A 80 10.41 7.24 12.76
C GLY A 80 10.15 7.46 14.25
N ASP A 81 11.10 7.11 15.11
CA ASP A 81 10.99 7.25 16.58
C ASP A 81 10.63 8.67 17.03
N ASP A 82 11.12 9.68 16.31
CA ASP A 82 10.87 11.11 16.57
C ASP A 82 9.77 11.71 15.67
N GLU A 83 9.20 10.91 14.77
CA GLU A 83 8.18 11.36 13.83
C GLU A 83 6.79 11.26 14.46
N THR A 84 6.03 12.35 14.41
CA THR A 84 4.62 12.30 14.80
C THR A 84 3.81 11.63 13.71
N GLY A 85 2.77 10.87 14.08
CA GLY A 85 1.89 10.24 13.09
C GLY A 85 1.21 11.22 12.13
N ARG A 86 1.14 12.52 12.46
CA ARG A 86 0.71 13.57 11.52
C ARG A 86 1.78 13.85 10.45
N GLN A 87 3.05 14.01 10.86
CA GLN A 87 4.15 14.25 9.93
C GLN A 87 4.30 13.08 8.96
N PHE A 88 4.21 11.85 9.47
CA PHE A 88 4.21 10.64 8.66
C PHE A 88 3.14 10.67 7.56
N LYS A 89 1.89 10.94 7.94
CA LYS A 89 0.78 11.07 6.97
C LYS A 89 1.01 12.19 5.97
N GLU A 90 1.44 13.37 6.44
CA GLU A 90 1.69 14.54 5.58
C GLU A 90 2.82 14.27 4.56
N ASN A 91 3.86 13.54 4.96
CA ASN A 91 4.97 13.14 4.08
C ASN A 91 4.47 12.19 2.98
N ILE A 92 3.75 11.13 3.36
CA ILE A 92 3.15 10.17 2.43
C ILE A 92 2.20 10.87 1.46
N GLU A 93 1.31 11.72 1.98
CA GLU A 93 0.35 12.46 1.17
C GLU A 93 1.03 13.35 0.14
N LYS A 94 2.07 14.07 0.56
CA LYS A 94 2.82 14.96 -0.32
C LYS A 94 3.51 14.19 -1.44
N GLU A 95 4.13 13.07 -1.12
CA GLU A 95 4.85 12.25 -2.09
C GLU A 95 3.89 11.55 -3.06
N LEU A 96 2.82 10.91 -2.57
CA LEU A 96 1.83 10.28 -3.43
C LEU A 96 1.11 11.31 -4.32
N LYS A 97 0.82 12.52 -3.82
CA LYS A 97 0.28 13.60 -4.67
C LYS A 97 1.26 14.04 -5.75
N SER A 98 2.55 14.03 -5.47
CA SER A 98 3.57 14.36 -6.47
C SER A 98 3.68 13.30 -7.57
N MET A 99 3.36 12.05 -7.27
CA MET A 99 3.42 10.91 -8.20
C MET A 99 2.13 10.71 -8.99
N PHE A 100 0.97 10.90 -8.36
CA PHE A 100 -0.35 10.54 -8.89
C PHE A 100 -1.31 11.74 -9.01
N GLY A 101 -0.93 12.93 -8.56
CA GLY A 101 -1.75 14.14 -8.62
C GLY A 101 -2.57 14.41 -7.35
N ASP A 102 -3.25 15.55 -7.31
CA ASP A 102 -3.91 16.04 -6.09
C ASP A 102 -5.27 15.39 -5.79
N ASP A 103 -5.90 14.76 -6.80
CA ASP A 103 -7.24 14.17 -6.69
C ASP A 103 -7.19 12.70 -6.25
N ILE A 104 -6.54 12.46 -5.11
CA ILE A 104 -6.36 11.11 -4.55
C ILE A 104 -6.84 11.05 -3.10
N LYS A 105 -7.50 9.95 -2.75
CA LYS A 105 -8.14 9.77 -1.43
C LYS A 105 -7.30 8.88 -0.53
N PHE A 106 -6.84 9.45 0.58
CA PHE A 106 -6.02 8.73 1.55
C PHE A 106 -6.84 7.96 2.56
N SER A 107 -6.35 6.79 2.92
CA SER A 107 -6.93 5.94 3.95
C SER A 107 -5.88 5.05 4.61
N THR A 108 -6.26 4.43 5.73
CA THR A 108 -5.47 3.35 6.34
C THR A 108 -6.10 2.02 5.95
N LEU A 109 -5.34 1.17 5.27
CA LEU A 109 -5.69 -0.23 5.12
C LEU A 109 -5.21 -0.99 6.35
N SER A 110 -6.08 -1.81 6.91
CA SER A 110 -5.73 -2.75 7.97
C SER A 110 -6.26 -4.14 7.62
N GLU A 111 -5.37 -5.12 7.50
CA GLU A 111 -5.74 -6.51 7.33
C GLU A 111 -5.04 -7.37 8.38
N ALA A 112 -5.72 -8.41 8.86
CA ALA A 112 -5.17 -9.37 9.80
C ALA A 112 -5.52 -10.78 9.34
N TYR A 113 -4.48 -11.53 8.99
CA TYR A 113 -4.61 -12.93 8.64
C TYR A 113 -4.52 -13.78 9.90
N TYR A 114 -5.43 -14.72 10.06
CA TYR A 114 -5.31 -15.76 11.09
C TYR A 114 -4.92 -17.05 10.37
N SER A 115 -3.70 -17.53 10.64
CA SER A 115 -3.23 -18.85 10.18
C SER A 115 -3.51 -19.94 11.22
#